data_AF-F4CS16-F1
#
_entry.id   AF-F4CS16-F1
#
_cell.length_a   1.000
_cell.length_b   1.000
_cell.length_c   1.000
_cell.angle_alpha   90.00
_cell.angle_beta   90.00
_cell.angle_gamma   90.00
#
_symmetry.space_group_name_H-M   'P 1'
#
loop_
_entity.id
_entity.type
_entity.pdbx_description
1 polymer ?
#
loop_
_entity_poly.entity_id
_entity_poly.type
_entity_poly.pdbx_seq_one_letter_code
_entity_poly.pdbx_strand_id
1 'polypeptide(L)'
;MIAVTDRPASAPQDEPEDAAASGTGAVPEPPRDPVPAEGDPDRPDGPAEPPAVAVGVETVIVQDRGRWAVEIVVVFSDGVVRRRIDTYPTRARAEISASLIRRAADRDL
;
A
#
# COMPACT_ATOMS: atom_id res chain seq x y z
N MET A 1 20.60 -29.55 -48.11
CA MET A 1 19.62 -29.36 -49.19
C MET A 1 18.35 -28.74 -48.62
N ILE A 2 18.34 -27.41 -48.48
CA ILE A 2 17.16 -26.54 -48.62
C ILE A 2 17.73 -25.30 -49.33
N ALA A 3 17.06 -24.81 -50.37
CA ALA A 3 17.60 -23.76 -51.23
C ALA A 3 17.28 -22.35 -50.71
N VAL A 4 18.21 -21.43 -50.96
CA VAL A 4 18.07 -19.96 -50.87
C VAL A 4 17.94 -19.40 -52.30
N THR A 5 17.57 -18.13 -52.41
CA THR A 5 17.23 -17.30 -53.61
C THR A 5 15.77 -17.45 -54.08
N ASP A 6 15.09 -16.41 -54.59
CA ASP A 6 15.55 -15.07 -54.97
C ASP A 6 14.48 -13.95 -54.83
N ARG A 7 14.90 -12.68 -54.89
CA ARG A 7 14.08 -11.44 -55.00
C ARG A 7 14.75 -10.57 -56.09
N PRO A 8 14.07 -10.18 -57.19
CA PRO A 8 13.26 -8.93 -57.24
C PRO A 8 11.99 -9.12 -58.15
N ALA A 9 11.25 -8.14 -58.71
CA ALA A 9 11.21 -6.66 -58.79
C ALA A 9 9.73 -6.24 -59.08
N SER A 10 9.25 -4.99 -59.15
CA SER A 10 9.74 -3.63 -58.85
C SER A 10 8.54 -2.65 -58.70
N ALA A 11 8.77 -1.35 -58.50
CA ALA A 11 7.79 -0.26 -58.67
C ALA A 11 7.88 0.38 -60.09
N PRO A 12 7.01 1.36 -60.48
CA PRO A 12 7.17 2.78 -60.08
C PRO A 12 5.86 3.45 -59.58
N GLN A 13 5.88 4.30 -58.55
CA GLN A 13 6.12 5.76 -58.53
C GLN A 13 5.01 6.63 -59.15
N ASP A 14 4.37 7.45 -58.30
CA ASP A 14 4.31 8.92 -58.49
C ASP A 14 4.28 9.60 -57.10
N GLU A 15 5.21 10.53 -56.89
CA GLU A 15 5.23 11.55 -55.81
C GLU A 15 4.79 12.90 -56.45
N PRO A 16 4.89 14.12 -55.86
CA PRO A 16 5.31 14.53 -54.52
C PRO A 16 4.40 15.63 -53.89
N GLU A 17 4.94 16.35 -52.90
CA GLU A 17 4.59 17.74 -52.50
C GLU A 17 3.23 17.98 -51.81
N ASP A 18 3.10 18.87 -50.81
CA ASP A 18 4.05 19.73 -50.09
C ASP A 18 3.44 20.11 -48.70
N ALA A 19 4.11 20.99 -47.95
CA ALA A 19 3.62 21.78 -46.81
C ALA A 19 3.66 21.11 -45.42
N ALA A 20 4.89 21.08 -44.89
CA ALA A 20 5.26 21.78 -43.65
C ALA A 20 4.33 21.73 -42.42
N ALA A 21 4.85 21.14 -41.33
CA ALA A 21 4.88 21.83 -40.03
C ALA A 21 6.01 21.29 -39.14
N SER A 22 7.04 22.12 -38.88
CA SER A 22 7.92 21.93 -37.73
C SER A 22 7.13 22.15 -36.44
N GLY A 23 6.65 21.07 -35.85
CA GLY A 23 6.05 21.06 -34.52
C GLY A 23 7.03 20.55 -33.47
N THR A 24 8.00 21.39 -33.06
CA THR A 24 8.69 21.18 -31.78
C THR A 24 7.71 21.46 -30.64
N GLY A 25 6.78 20.53 -30.43
CA GLY A 25 5.87 20.53 -29.30
C GLY A 25 6.65 20.15 -28.06
N ALA A 26 6.98 21.15 -27.24
CA ALA A 26 7.47 20.89 -25.89
C ALA A 26 6.47 19.96 -25.18
N VAL A 27 6.95 18.82 -24.68
CA VAL A 27 6.14 17.98 -23.81
C VAL A 27 5.78 18.83 -22.58
N PRO A 28 4.49 19.07 -22.29
CA PRO A 28 4.14 19.78 -21.06
C PRO A 28 4.65 18.95 -19.88
N GLU A 29 5.40 19.59 -18.99
CA GLU A 29 5.73 19.00 -17.68
C GLU A 29 4.41 18.51 -17.07
N PRO A 30 4.28 17.25 -16.61
CA PRO A 30 3.07 16.83 -15.93
C PRO A 30 2.82 17.80 -14.77
N PRO A 31 1.56 18.16 -14.47
CA PRO A 31 1.28 19.01 -13.32
C PRO A 31 1.90 18.32 -12.11
N ARG A 32 2.90 18.97 -11.49
CA ARG A 32 3.53 18.46 -10.27
C ARG A 32 2.42 18.19 -9.29
N ASP A 33 2.40 16.99 -8.71
CA ASP A 33 1.37 16.59 -7.76
C ASP A 33 1.17 17.72 -6.76
N PRO A 34 -0.09 18.14 -6.50
CA PRO A 34 -0.34 19.20 -5.55
C PRO A 34 0.32 18.82 -4.24
N VAL A 35 1.14 19.74 -3.71
CA VAL A 35 1.77 19.61 -2.38
C VAL A 35 0.69 19.10 -1.43
N PRO A 36 0.92 17.99 -0.70
CA PRO A 36 -0.13 17.37 0.10
C PRO A 36 -0.71 18.43 1.02
N ALA A 37 -2.01 18.72 0.84
CA ALA A 37 -2.67 19.83 1.49
C ALA A 37 -2.43 19.75 3.00
N GLU A 38 -1.85 20.82 3.54
CA GLU A 38 -1.54 20.94 4.97
C GLU A 38 -2.84 20.86 5.77
N GLY A 39 -2.97 19.83 6.61
CA GLY A 39 -4.01 19.75 7.62
C GLY A 39 -5.42 19.50 7.10
N ASP A 40 -6.07 18.48 7.66
CA ASP A 40 -7.53 18.49 7.75
C ASP A 40 -7.92 19.70 8.65
N PRO A 41 -8.71 20.69 8.17
CA PRO A 41 -9.02 21.89 8.96
C PRO A 41 -9.92 21.62 10.18
N ASP A 42 -10.52 20.42 10.28
CA ASP A 42 -11.21 19.95 11.48
C ASP A 42 -10.27 19.19 12.46
N ARG A 43 -8.98 19.03 12.12
CA ARG A 43 -7.99 18.57 13.11
C ARG A 43 -7.78 19.70 14.13
N PRO A 44 -8.03 19.48 15.42
CA PRO A 44 -7.72 20.49 16.43
C PRO A 44 -6.21 20.74 16.46
N ASP A 45 -5.80 21.99 16.21
CA ASP A 45 -4.41 22.50 16.31
C ASP A 45 -3.84 22.50 17.75
N GLY A 46 -4.53 21.86 18.70
CA GLY A 46 -3.97 21.58 20.01
C GLY A 46 -2.75 20.67 19.88
N PRO A 47 -1.79 20.74 20.83
CA PRO A 47 -0.78 19.69 20.92
C PRO A 47 -1.50 18.35 21.01
N ALA A 48 -1.16 17.40 20.14
CA ALA A 48 -1.62 16.03 20.31
C ALA A 48 -1.24 15.61 21.74
N GLU A 49 -2.24 15.31 22.58
CA GLU A 49 -1.96 14.96 23.97
C GLU A 49 -0.95 13.82 23.98
N PRO A 50 0.07 13.89 24.87
CA PRO A 50 1.12 12.88 24.89
C PRO A 50 0.44 11.50 24.99
N PRO A 51 0.75 10.56 24.08
CA PRO A 51 0.03 9.31 24.00
C PRO A 51 0.06 8.63 25.36
N ALA A 52 -1.11 8.19 25.83
CA ALA A 52 -1.23 7.55 27.14
C ALA A 52 -0.18 6.45 27.31
N VAL A 53 0.43 6.37 28.49
CA VAL A 53 1.48 5.40 28.75
C VAL A 53 0.86 4.00 28.74
N ALA A 54 1.31 3.16 27.81
CA ALA A 54 0.93 1.77 27.76
C ALA A 54 1.56 1.04 28.95
N VAL A 55 0.72 0.37 29.74
CA VAL A 55 1.09 -0.37 30.96
C VAL A 55 1.26 -1.87 30.67
N GLY A 56 0.60 -2.37 29.62
CA GLY A 56 0.70 -3.76 29.23
C GLY A 56 0.00 -4.06 27.91
N VAL A 57 0.35 -5.20 27.32
CA VAL A 57 -0.25 -5.68 26.08
C VAL A 57 -0.54 -7.17 26.19
N GLU A 58 -1.69 -7.59 25.67
CA GLU A 58 -2.08 -8.99 25.59
C GLU A 58 -2.63 -9.32 24.20
N THR A 59 -2.46 -10.58 23.78
CA THR A 59 -3.00 -11.08 22.51
C THR A 59 -4.02 -12.17 22.78
N VAL A 60 -5.27 -11.93 22.36
CA VAL A 60 -6.41 -12.81 22.60
C VAL A 60 -6.83 -13.48 21.29
N ILE A 61 -7.11 -14.77 21.35
CA ILE A 61 -7.56 -15.55 20.20
C ILE A 61 -9.02 -15.93 20.43
N VAL A 62 -9.90 -15.45 19.53
CA VAL A 62 -11.34 -15.69 19.61
C VAL A 62 -11.84 -16.42 18.36
N GLN A 63 -12.81 -17.31 18.54
CA GLN A 63 -13.49 -17.93 17.40
C GLN A 63 -14.53 -16.94 16.83
N ASP A 64 -14.48 -16.68 15.53
CA ASP A 64 -15.43 -15.80 14.83
C ASP A 64 -15.84 -16.43 13.49
N ARG A 65 -17.14 -16.72 13.33
CA ARG A 65 -17.74 -17.24 12.07
C ARG A 65 -16.95 -18.40 11.43
N GLY A 66 -16.51 -19.36 12.24
CA GLY A 66 -15.73 -20.52 11.80
C GLY A 66 -14.24 -20.25 11.51
N ARG A 67 -13.77 -19.01 11.70
CA ARG A 67 -12.35 -18.63 11.67
C ARG A 67 -11.85 -18.29 13.09
N TRP A 68 -10.55 -18.03 13.19
CA TRP A 68 -9.85 -17.70 14.44
C TRP A 68 -9.27 -16.30 14.34
N ALA A 69 -9.91 -15.33 15.00
CA ALA A 69 -9.47 -13.95 15.02
C ALA A 69 -8.40 -13.73 16.10
N VAL A 70 -7.37 -12.95 15.78
CA VAL A 70 -6.40 -12.43 16.75
C VAL A 70 -6.78 -11.00 17.07
N GLU A 71 -6.93 -10.70 18.36
CA GLU A 71 -7.17 -9.37 18.89
C GLU A 71 -6.00 -8.96 19.79
N ILE A 72 -5.53 -7.73 19.63
CA ILE A 72 -4.60 -7.10 20.57
C ILE A 72 -5.42 -6.31 21.60
N VAL A 73 -4.99 -6.39 22.85
CA VAL A 73 -5.54 -5.65 23.98
C VAL A 73 -4.40 -4.84 24.57
N VAL A 74 -4.45 -3.51 24.42
CA VAL A 74 -3.47 -2.59 25.01
C VAL A 74 -4.12 -1.98 26.24
N VAL A 75 -3.46 -2.11 27.39
CA VAL A 75 -3.86 -1.51 28.65
C VAL A 75 -3.04 -0.24 28.84
N PHE A 76 -3.71 0.89 29.00
CA PHE A 76 -3.14 2.18 29.33
C PHE A 76 -3.48 2.53 30.79
N SER A 77 -2.86 3.58 31.33
CA SER A 77 -3.17 4.05 32.69
C SER A 77 -4.59 4.62 32.84
N ASP A 78 -5.22 5.02 31.74
CA ASP A 78 -6.54 5.67 31.65
C ASP A 78 -7.64 4.77 31.04
N GLY A 79 -7.29 3.64 30.40
CA GLY A 79 -8.26 2.80 29.72
C GLY A 79 -7.69 1.53 29.08
N VAL A 80 -8.54 0.83 28.32
CA VAL A 80 -8.18 -0.41 27.61
C VAL A 80 -8.68 -0.33 26.17
N VAL A 81 -7.76 -0.48 25.21
CA VAL A 81 -8.08 -0.50 23.78
C VAL A 81 -8.03 -1.94 23.29
N ARG A 82 -9.10 -2.40 22.63
CA ARG A 82 -9.18 -3.71 21.97
C ARG A 82 -9.30 -3.53 20.47
N ARG A 83 -8.39 -4.16 19.71
CA ARG A 83 -8.37 -4.08 18.25
C ARG A 83 -8.18 -5.46 17.64
N ARG A 84 -9.03 -5.81 16.66
CA ARG A 84 -8.80 -7.00 15.85
C ARG A 84 -7.69 -6.74 14.84
N ILE A 85 -6.74 -7.67 14.76
CA ILE A 85 -5.60 -7.61 13.84
C ILE A 85 -5.96 -8.35 12.54
N ASP A 86 -6.28 -9.64 12.62
CA ASP A 86 -6.55 -10.49 11.45
C ASP A 86 -7.39 -11.74 11.83
N THR A 87 -7.81 -12.53 10.83
CA THR A 87 -8.52 -13.81 11.03
C THR A 87 -7.89 -14.96 10.24
N TYR A 88 -7.64 -16.08 10.92
CA TYR A 88 -6.96 -17.25 10.38
C TYR A 88 -7.91 -18.45 10.21
N PRO A 89 -7.64 -19.35 9.23
CA PRO A 89 -8.48 -20.53 9.01
C PRO A 89 -8.34 -21.60 10.10
N THR A 90 -7.23 -21.60 10.87
CA THR A 90 -6.99 -22.56 11.94
C THR A 90 -6.45 -21.89 13.19
N ARG A 91 -6.77 -22.47 14.36
CA ARG A 91 -6.31 -22.00 15.66
C ARG A 91 -4.79 -21.91 15.77
N ALA A 92 -4.08 -22.94 15.30
CA ALA A 92 -2.62 -22.98 15.33
C ALA A 92 -1.97 -21.81 14.55
N ARG A 93 -2.56 -21.37 13.43
CA ARG A 93 -2.06 -20.19 12.70
C ARG A 93 -2.29 -18.90 13.48
N ALA A 94 -3.44 -18.77 14.14
CA ALA A 94 -3.72 -17.66 15.04
C ALA A 94 -2.77 -17.63 16.25
N GLU A 95 -2.45 -18.80 16.83
CA GLU A 95 -1.53 -18.94 17.97
C GLU A 95 -0.08 -18.55 17.62
N ILE A 96 0.40 -18.96 16.44
CA ILE A 96 1.71 -18.53 15.93
C ILE A 96 1.75 -17.01 15.73
N SER A 97 0.73 -16.44 15.09
CA SER A 97 0.64 -14.98 14.85
C SER A 97 0.57 -14.19 16.16
N ALA A 98 -0.32 -14.58 17.08
CA ALA A 98 -0.48 -13.96 18.39
C ALA A 98 0.83 -13.99 19.21
N SER A 99 1.56 -15.11 19.20
CA SER A 99 2.86 -15.23 19.87
C SER A 99 3.93 -14.29 19.30
N LEU A 100 3.94 -14.08 17.98
CA LEU A 100 4.85 -13.15 17.33
C LEU A 100 4.49 -11.68 17.64
N ILE A 101 3.20 -11.33 17.53
CA ILE A 101 2.68 -9.99 17.84
C ILE A 101 2.98 -9.64 19.30
N ARG A 102 2.68 -10.53 20.24
CA ARG A 102 2.96 -10.33 21.66
C ARG A 102 4.45 -10.07 21.91
N ARG A 103 5.35 -10.90 21.36
CA ARG A 103 6.81 -10.72 21.55
C ARG A 103 7.38 -9.44 20.95
N ALA A 104 6.73 -8.90 19.91
CA ALA A 104 7.08 -7.60 19.35
C ALA A 104 6.59 -6.49 20.29
N ALA A 105 5.31 -6.53 20.69
CA ALA A 105 4.73 -5.52 21.57
C ALA A 105 5.37 -5.50 22.98
N ASP A 106 5.65 -6.66 23.58
CA ASP A 106 6.35 -6.81 24.87
C ASP A 106 7.78 -6.20 24.88
N ARG A 107 8.37 -5.91 23.70
CA ARG A 107 9.67 -5.22 23.56
C ARG A 107 9.54 -3.70 23.48
N ASP A 108 8.41 -3.24 22.95
CA ASP A 108 8.17 -1.84 22.60
C ASP A 108 7.37 -1.10 23.71
N LEU A 109 7.17 -1.75 24.87
CA LEU A 109 6.68 -1.21 26.14
C LEU A 109 7.86 -0.72 27.02
#